data_AF-A0A0K8QC52-F1
#
_entry.id   AF-A0A0K8QC52-F1
#
_cell.length_a   1.000
_cell.length_b   1.000
_cell.length_c   1.000
_cell.angle_alpha   90.00
_cell.angle_beta   90.00
_cell.angle_gamma   90.00
#
_symmetry.space_group_name_H-M   'P 1'
#
loop_
_entity.id
_entity.type
_entity.pdbx_description
1 polymer ?
#
loop_
_entity_poly.entity_id
_entity_poly.type
_entity_poly.pdbx_seq_one_letter_code
_entity_poly.pdbx_strand_id
1 'polypeptide(L)'
;MQTFSGVGVAPGRVLGPVRQMPKPVQEPRENVNIPADVTVESQGQRIKDAAKAVQAELRARAATASSEGKEVLEATALMAADPMLVKSAIRLLSPEAPGGARTAERAIWEAAATVADSLKALGGYMAERVADVLDVRARIVSELRGLPAPGIPASDVPFILAAEDLAPADTATLDPPR
;
A
#
# COMPACT_ATOMS: atom_id res chain seq x y z
N MET A 1 -10.92 10.12 30.71
CA MET A 1 -9.54 9.57 30.72
C MET A 1 -9.65 8.07 30.52
N GLN A 2 -9.00 7.53 29.49
CA GLN A 2 -8.98 6.08 29.23
C GLN A 2 -7.62 5.53 29.64
N THR A 3 -7.60 4.33 30.21
CA THR A 3 -6.38 3.64 30.64
C THR A 3 -6.36 2.28 29.97
N PHE A 4 -5.25 1.98 29.29
CA PHE A 4 -5.02 0.69 28.64
C PHE A 4 -3.94 -0.06 29.42
N SER A 5 -4.18 -1.33 29.70
CA SER A 5 -3.22 -2.22 30.37
C SER A 5 -2.69 -3.23 29.35
N GLY A 6 -1.40 -3.53 29.41
CA GLY A 6 -0.74 -4.45 28.47
C GLY A 6 0.57 -4.99 29.02
N VAL A 7 1.31 -5.69 28.16
CA VAL A 7 2.63 -6.24 28.50
C VAL A 7 3.71 -5.21 28.14
N GLY A 8 4.48 -4.78 29.13
CA GLY A 8 5.59 -3.86 28.90
C GLY A 8 6.78 -4.58 28.26
N VAL A 9 7.13 -4.21 27.02
CA VAL A 9 8.27 -4.77 26.28
C VAL A 9 9.57 -3.99 26.45
N ALA A 10 9.48 -2.72 26.86
CA ALA A 10 10.62 -1.84 27.13
C ALA A 10 10.32 -0.92 28.33
N PRO A 11 11.31 -0.64 29.19
CA PRO A 11 11.14 0.29 30.32
C PRO A 11 11.13 1.74 29.84
N GLY A 12 10.28 2.59 30.43
CA GLY A 12 10.29 4.03 30.15
C GLY A 12 8.94 4.71 30.40
N ARG A 13 8.93 6.05 30.35
CA ARG A 13 7.72 6.87 30.34
C ARG A 13 7.87 7.91 29.23
N VAL A 14 6.91 7.96 28.33
CA VAL A 14 6.86 8.91 27.21
C VAL A 14 5.56 9.71 27.26
N LEU A 15 5.62 10.97 26.85
CA LEU A 15 4.45 11.83 26.70
C LEU A 15 4.56 12.54 25.36
N GLY A 16 3.54 12.42 24.52
CA GLY A 16 3.55 12.96 23.18
C GLY A 16 2.20 12.79 22.49
N PRO A 17 2.02 13.41 21.31
CA PRO A 17 0.81 13.23 20.51
C PRO A 17 0.69 11.77 20.07
N VAL A 18 -0.53 11.24 20.06
CA VAL A 18 -0.81 9.90 19.54
C VAL A 18 -1.12 9.99 18.06
N ARG A 19 -0.43 9.19 17.24
CA ARG A 19 -0.82 8.97 15.83
C ARG A 19 -1.21 7.51 15.65
N GLN A 20 -2.36 7.30 15.02
CA GLN A 20 -2.87 5.97 14.76
C GLN A 20 -2.43 5.48 13.39
N MET A 21 -1.89 4.27 13.34
CA MET A 21 -1.61 3.57 12.09
C MET A 21 -2.95 3.31 11.37
N PRO A 22 -3.05 3.61 10.07
CA PRO A 22 -4.26 3.32 9.30
C PRO A 22 -4.61 1.84 9.36
N LYS A 23 -5.92 1.54 9.35
CA LYS A 23 -6.39 0.15 9.28
C LYS A 23 -5.91 -0.51 7.98
N PRO A 24 -5.67 -1.84 8.00
CA PRO A 24 -5.36 -2.58 6.79
C PRO A 24 -6.40 -2.33 5.69
N VAL A 25 -5.92 -2.14 4.48
CA VAL A 25 -6.77 -1.85 3.32
C VAL A 25 -7.60 -3.08 3.00
N GLN A 26 -8.92 -2.95 3.16
CA GLN A 26 -9.83 -4.04 2.85
C GLN A 26 -10.04 -4.19 1.35
N GLU A 27 -10.19 -5.45 0.94
CA GLU A 27 -10.51 -5.85 -0.41
C GLU A 27 -11.71 -5.06 -0.96
N PRO A 28 -11.58 -4.44 -2.15
CA PRO A 28 -12.70 -3.82 -2.83
C PRO A 28 -13.82 -4.83 -3.10
N ARG A 29 -15.07 -4.40 -2.84
CA ARG A 29 -16.26 -5.22 -3.09
C ARG A 29 -16.35 -5.61 -4.56
N GLU A 30 -16.76 -6.86 -4.78
CA GLU A 30 -17.12 -7.34 -6.11
C GLU A 30 -18.46 -6.75 -6.56
N ASN A 31 -18.65 -6.62 -7.89
CA ASN A 31 -19.94 -6.30 -8.51
C ASN A 31 -20.59 -4.99 -8.04
N VAL A 32 -19.79 -3.95 -7.79
CA VAL A 32 -20.31 -2.59 -7.61
C VAL A 32 -20.88 -2.10 -8.94
N ASN A 33 -22.09 -1.54 -8.93
CA ASN A 33 -22.68 -0.94 -10.13
C ASN A 33 -21.82 0.25 -10.57
N ILE A 34 -21.21 0.14 -11.76
CA ILE A 34 -20.38 1.20 -12.34
C ILE A 34 -21.32 2.14 -13.10
N PRO A 35 -21.41 3.43 -12.70
CA PRO A 35 -22.23 4.40 -13.42
C PRO A 35 -21.85 4.48 -14.91
N ALA A 36 -22.84 4.66 -15.79
CA ALA A 36 -22.63 4.63 -17.24
C ALA A 36 -21.74 5.76 -17.78
N ASP A 37 -21.60 6.85 -17.02
CA ASP A 37 -20.71 7.99 -17.30
C ASP A 37 -19.24 7.70 -16.96
N VAL A 38 -18.96 6.60 -16.25
CA VAL A 38 -17.60 6.18 -15.92
C VAL A 38 -16.99 5.44 -17.09
N THR A 39 -16.03 6.08 -17.77
CA THR A 39 -15.31 5.50 -18.91
C THR A 39 -14.05 4.76 -18.47
N VAL A 40 -13.67 3.74 -19.25
CA VAL A 40 -12.39 3.01 -19.11
C VAL A 40 -11.20 3.97 -19.14
N GLU A 41 -11.26 5.01 -19.99
CA GLU A 41 -10.20 5.99 -20.11
C GLU A 41 -10.03 6.83 -18.83
N SER A 42 -11.12 7.35 -18.28
CA SER A 42 -11.12 8.13 -17.03
C SER A 42 -10.60 7.31 -15.85
N GLN A 43 -11.10 6.07 -15.70
CA GLN A 43 -10.65 5.16 -14.64
C GLN A 43 -9.21 4.70 -14.85
N GLY A 44 -8.81 4.45 -16.09
CA GLY A 44 -7.42 4.11 -16.42
C GLY A 44 -6.45 5.26 -16.13
N GLN A 45 -6.89 6.50 -16.32
CA GLN A 45 -6.11 7.67 -15.93
C GLN A 45 -6.00 7.79 -14.41
N ARG A 46 -7.10 7.58 -13.67
CA ARG A 46 -7.07 7.52 -12.20
C ARG A 46 -6.10 6.47 -11.66
N ILE A 47 -6.07 5.28 -12.26
CA ILE A 47 -5.10 4.23 -11.90
C ILE A 47 -3.66 4.71 -12.14
N LYS A 48 -3.37 5.30 -13.30
CA LYS A 48 -2.03 5.79 -13.64
C LYS A 48 -1.58 6.88 -12.66
N ASP A 49 -2.47 7.80 -12.31
CA ASP A 49 -2.16 8.91 -11.42
C ASP A 49 -1.94 8.40 -9.98
N ALA A 50 -2.78 7.48 -9.50
CA ALA A 50 -2.58 6.84 -8.20
C ALA A 50 -1.27 6.05 -8.13
N ALA A 51 -0.94 5.28 -9.17
CA ALA A 51 0.33 4.55 -9.26
C ALA A 51 1.54 5.48 -9.22
N LYS A 52 1.49 6.63 -9.91
CA LYS A 52 2.53 7.66 -9.87
C LYS A 52 2.65 8.33 -8.51
N ALA A 53 1.53 8.63 -7.86
CA ALA A 53 1.52 9.23 -6.53
C ALA A 53 2.18 8.29 -5.50
N VAL A 54 1.83 7.01 -5.51
CA VAL A 54 2.45 5.99 -4.66
C VAL A 54 3.94 5.82 -4.96
N GLN A 55 4.34 5.82 -6.24
CA GLN A 55 5.76 5.78 -6.61
C GLN A 55 6.52 7.00 -6.04
N ALA A 56 5.96 8.21 -6.15
CA ALA A 56 6.58 9.42 -5.64
C ALA A 56 6.71 9.38 -4.10
N GLU A 57 5.66 8.91 -3.42
CA GLU A 57 5.65 8.71 -1.97
C GLU A 57 6.75 7.74 -1.52
N LEU A 58 6.85 6.57 -2.16
CA LEU A 58 7.87 5.56 -1.83
C LEU A 58 9.29 6.07 -2.07
N ARG A 59 9.51 6.85 -3.15
CA ARG A 59 10.81 7.50 -3.40
C ARG A 59 11.15 8.56 -2.36
N ALA A 60 10.16 9.34 -1.91
CA ALA A 60 10.37 10.32 -0.84
C ALA A 60 10.75 9.63 0.48
N ARG A 61 10.10 8.52 0.82
CA ARG A 61 10.45 7.70 1.98
C ARG A 61 11.85 7.09 1.85
N ALA A 62 12.20 6.59 0.66
CA ALA A 62 13.53 6.03 0.40
C ALA A 62 14.66 7.05 0.60
N ALA A 63 14.41 8.33 0.27
CA ALA A 63 15.38 9.41 0.46
C ALA A 63 15.72 9.69 1.93
N THR A 64 14.83 9.32 2.86
CA THR A 64 15.01 9.53 4.31
C THR A 64 15.29 8.25 5.08
N ALA A 65 15.31 7.09 4.42
CA ALA A 65 15.52 5.79 5.04
C ALA A 65 17.03 5.49 5.23
N SER A 66 17.33 4.51 6.09
CA SER A 66 18.66 3.91 6.18
C SER A 66 19.06 3.24 4.85
N SER A 67 20.36 2.96 4.65
CA SER A 67 20.88 2.41 3.39
C SER A 67 20.18 1.11 2.97
N GLU A 68 19.91 0.22 3.93
CA GLU A 68 19.22 -1.06 3.67
C GLU A 68 17.74 -0.86 3.33
N GLY A 69 17.04 0.03 4.05
CA GLY A 69 15.63 0.33 3.77
C GLY A 69 15.43 1.09 2.46
N LYS A 70 16.42 1.90 2.05
CA LYS A 70 16.37 2.68 0.81
C LYS A 70 16.27 1.81 -0.44
N GLU A 71 17.10 0.77 -0.56
CA GLU A 71 17.10 -0.10 -1.75
C GLU A 71 15.77 -0.83 -1.91
N VAL A 72 15.21 -1.32 -0.79
CA VAL A 72 13.89 -1.97 -0.76
C VAL A 72 12.80 -0.99 -1.21
N LEU A 73 12.77 0.22 -0.63
CA LEU A 73 11.76 1.23 -0.98
C LEU A 73 11.87 1.69 -2.44
N GLU A 74 13.08 1.83 -2.98
CA GLU A 74 13.29 2.16 -4.40
C GLU A 74 12.81 1.04 -5.33
N ALA A 75 13.09 -0.22 -4.99
CA ALA A 75 12.58 -1.37 -5.74
C ALA A 75 11.05 -1.45 -5.70
N THR A 76 10.44 -1.20 -4.53
CA THR A 76 8.98 -1.16 -4.36
C THR A 76 8.36 0.01 -5.12
N ALA A 77 9.02 1.16 -5.18
CA ALA A 77 8.58 2.30 -5.98
C ALA A 77 8.59 2.03 -7.50
N LEU A 78 9.52 1.19 -7.98
CA LEU A 78 9.54 0.76 -9.38
C LEU A 78 8.38 -0.20 -9.69
N MET A 79 8.04 -1.10 -8.76
CA MET A 79 6.88 -1.99 -8.90
C MET A 79 5.56 -1.23 -8.94
N ALA A 80 5.41 -0.17 -8.13
CA ALA A 80 4.18 0.62 -8.07
C ALA A 80 3.77 1.25 -9.41
N ALA A 81 4.75 1.64 -10.23
CA ALA A 81 4.51 2.23 -11.55
C ALA A 81 4.83 1.26 -12.71
N ASP A 82 4.92 -0.05 -12.44
CA ASP A 82 5.21 -1.03 -13.48
C ASP A 82 4.13 -0.96 -14.59
N PRO A 83 4.52 -0.69 -15.85
CA PRO A 83 3.58 -0.66 -16.97
C PRO A 83 2.77 -1.95 -17.13
N MET A 84 3.31 -3.11 -16.78
CA MET A 84 2.59 -4.38 -16.85
C MET A 84 1.46 -4.46 -15.83
N LEU A 85 1.71 -4.04 -14.58
CA LEU A 85 0.68 -3.98 -13.53
C LEU A 85 -0.44 -3.02 -13.93
N VAL A 86 -0.07 -1.80 -14.34
CA VAL A 86 -1.03 -0.76 -14.73
C VAL A 86 -1.86 -1.19 -15.95
N LYS A 87 -1.22 -1.76 -16.99
CA LYS A 87 -1.95 -2.27 -18.18
C LYS A 87 -2.89 -3.41 -17.82
N SER A 88 -2.46 -4.32 -16.94
CA SER A 88 -3.29 -5.46 -16.51
C SER A 88 -4.52 -4.99 -15.75
N ALA A 89 -4.37 -3.99 -14.87
CA ALA A 89 -5.49 -3.36 -14.18
C ALA A 89 -6.42 -2.62 -15.16
N ILE A 90 -5.89 -1.83 -16.10
CA ILE A 90 -6.71 -1.13 -17.10
C ILE A 90 -7.53 -2.11 -17.95
N ARG A 91 -6.98 -3.29 -18.27
CA ARG A 91 -7.72 -4.32 -19.01
C ARG A 91 -8.97 -4.80 -18.26
N LEU A 92 -8.91 -4.88 -16.94
CA LEU A 92 -10.04 -5.30 -16.09
C LEU A 92 -11.15 -4.23 -15.96
N LEU A 93 -10.89 -2.99 -16.40
CA LEU A 93 -11.92 -1.95 -16.46
C LEU A 93 -12.88 -2.15 -17.63
N SER A 94 -12.47 -2.89 -18.68
CA SER A 94 -13.29 -3.08 -19.87
C SER A 94 -14.53 -3.91 -19.57
N PRO A 95 -15.71 -3.58 -20.12
CA PRO A 95 -16.89 -4.44 -20.04
C PRO A 95 -16.68 -5.80 -20.70
N GLU A 96 -15.72 -5.92 -21.63
CA GLU A 96 -15.34 -7.17 -22.28
C GLU A 96 -14.40 -8.04 -21.42
N ALA A 97 -13.95 -7.55 -20.26
CA ALA A 97 -13.11 -8.32 -19.38
C ALA A 97 -13.85 -9.57 -18.88
N PRO A 98 -13.17 -10.72 -18.70
CA PRO A 98 -13.77 -11.91 -18.12
C PRO A 98 -14.41 -11.61 -16.76
N GLY A 99 -15.71 -11.92 -16.63
CA GLY A 99 -16.48 -11.60 -15.43
C GLY A 99 -16.99 -10.16 -15.34
N GLY A 100 -16.86 -9.35 -16.41
CA GLY A 100 -17.38 -7.98 -16.51
C GLY A 100 -16.40 -6.90 -16.02
N ALA A 101 -16.80 -5.64 -16.20
CA ALA A 101 -15.99 -4.48 -15.78
C ALA A 101 -15.76 -4.43 -14.27
N ARG A 102 -14.55 -4.05 -13.85
CA ARG A 102 -14.17 -3.79 -12.46
C ARG A 102 -14.10 -2.28 -12.19
N THR A 103 -14.28 -1.88 -10.94
CA THR A 103 -13.89 -0.52 -10.50
C THR A 103 -12.36 -0.42 -10.51
N ALA A 104 -11.81 0.81 -10.53
CA ALA A 104 -10.36 1.02 -10.51
C ALA A 104 -9.66 0.33 -9.32
N GLU A 105 -10.27 0.38 -8.14
CA GLU A 105 -9.74 -0.23 -6.93
C GLU A 105 -9.69 -1.75 -7.07
N ARG A 106 -10.77 -2.36 -7.57
CA ARG A 106 -10.87 -3.81 -7.74
C ARG A 106 -9.96 -4.31 -8.85
N ALA A 107 -9.85 -3.56 -9.95
CA ALA A 107 -8.94 -3.86 -11.05
C ALA A 107 -7.48 -3.93 -10.59
N ILE A 108 -7.03 -2.96 -9.79
CA ILE A 108 -5.67 -3.00 -9.21
C ILE A 108 -5.52 -4.16 -8.22
N TRP A 109 -6.54 -4.42 -7.41
CA TRP A 109 -6.51 -5.50 -6.43
C TRP A 109 -6.29 -6.87 -7.09
N GLU A 110 -7.07 -7.18 -8.14
CA GLU A 110 -6.98 -8.44 -8.89
C GLU A 110 -5.70 -8.53 -9.73
N ALA A 111 -5.29 -7.43 -10.38
CA ALA A 111 -4.07 -7.41 -11.17
C ALA A 111 -2.83 -7.67 -10.31
N ALA A 112 -2.73 -7.02 -9.15
CA ALA A 112 -1.63 -7.23 -8.22
C ALA A 112 -1.66 -8.63 -7.58
N ALA A 113 -2.85 -9.19 -7.29
CA ALA A 113 -2.98 -10.57 -6.83
C ALA A 113 -2.41 -11.57 -7.86
N THR A 114 -2.70 -11.36 -9.15
CA THR A 114 -2.16 -12.21 -10.23
C THR A 114 -0.63 -12.15 -10.32
N VAL A 115 -0.05 -10.95 -10.14
CA VAL A 115 1.41 -10.77 -10.10
C VAL A 115 2.00 -11.48 -8.87
N ALA A 116 1.37 -11.31 -7.70
CA ALA A 116 1.77 -11.98 -6.47
C ALA A 116 1.74 -13.51 -6.59
N ASP A 117 0.70 -14.09 -7.19
CA ASP A 117 0.60 -15.53 -7.42
C ASP A 117 1.68 -16.03 -8.39
N SER A 118 1.99 -15.24 -9.43
CA SER A 118 3.06 -15.56 -10.37
C SER A 118 4.44 -15.56 -9.68
N LEU A 119 4.73 -14.56 -8.84
CA LEU A 119 5.96 -14.50 -8.05
C LEU A 119 6.06 -15.66 -7.06
N LYS A 120 4.95 -16.01 -6.40
CA LYS A 120 4.87 -17.15 -5.49
C LYS A 120 5.17 -18.47 -6.21
N ALA A 121 4.66 -18.64 -7.42
CA ALA A 121 4.89 -19.85 -8.23
C ALA A 121 6.36 -20.01 -8.66
N LEU A 122 7.09 -18.91 -8.86
CA LEU A 122 8.52 -18.93 -9.17
C LEU A 122 9.39 -19.37 -7.99
N GLY A 123 8.91 -19.18 -6.75
CA GLY A 123 9.59 -19.62 -5.53
C GLY A 123 10.90 -18.88 -5.23
N GLY A 124 11.59 -19.33 -4.17
CA GLY A 124 12.88 -18.76 -3.73
C GLY A 124 12.77 -17.26 -3.40
N TYR A 125 13.79 -16.50 -3.77
CA TYR A 125 13.85 -15.05 -3.54
C TYR A 125 12.65 -14.28 -4.14
N MET A 126 12.05 -14.76 -5.22
CA MET A 126 10.87 -14.11 -5.82
C MET A 126 9.61 -14.25 -4.94
N ALA A 127 9.52 -15.30 -4.12
CA ALA A 127 8.40 -15.47 -3.19
C ALA A 127 8.44 -14.47 -2.03
N GLU A 128 9.61 -13.96 -1.66
CA GLU A 128 9.76 -12.92 -0.62
C GLU A 128 9.16 -11.59 -1.09
N ARG A 129 9.23 -11.31 -2.40
CA ARG A 129 8.69 -10.08 -3.02
C ARG A 129 7.17 -10.06 -3.14
N VAL A 130 6.48 -11.15 -2.80
CA VAL A 130 5.01 -11.20 -2.76
C VAL A 130 4.47 -10.15 -1.79
N ALA A 131 5.10 -10.00 -0.63
CA ALA A 131 4.69 -9.01 0.36
C ALA A 131 4.78 -7.58 -0.21
N ASP A 132 5.83 -7.27 -0.96
CA ASP A 132 6.03 -5.95 -1.57
C ASP A 132 4.92 -5.62 -2.58
N VAL A 133 4.52 -6.59 -3.41
CA VAL A 133 3.43 -6.40 -4.39
C VAL A 133 2.09 -6.16 -3.68
N LEU A 134 1.84 -6.88 -2.58
CA LEU A 134 0.62 -6.71 -1.79
C LEU A 134 0.59 -5.35 -1.05
N ASP A 135 1.74 -4.85 -0.59
CA ASP A 135 1.88 -3.50 -0.03
C ASP A 135 1.62 -2.42 -1.09
N VAL A 136 2.25 -2.53 -2.26
CA VAL A 136 2.01 -1.63 -3.41
C VAL A 136 0.53 -1.58 -3.77
N ARG A 137 -0.12 -2.75 -3.86
CA ARG A 137 -1.57 -2.86 -4.10
C ARG A 137 -2.36 -2.08 -3.06
N ALA A 138 -2.06 -2.28 -1.78
CA ALA A 138 -2.76 -1.62 -0.69
C ALA A 138 -2.58 -0.08 -0.75
N ARG A 139 -1.37 0.39 -1.04
CA ARG A 139 -1.08 1.83 -1.22
C ARG A 139 -1.87 2.43 -2.38
N ILE A 140 -1.86 1.79 -3.55
CA ILE A 140 -2.59 2.29 -4.73
C ILE A 140 -4.09 2.31 -4.48
N VAL A 141 -4.65 1.29 -3.83
CA VAL A 141 -6.08 1.26 -3.48
C VAL A 141 -6.42 2.33 -2.44
N SER A 142 -5.52 2.62 -1.50
CA SER A 142 -5.72 3.72 -0.53
C SER A 142 -5.76 5.07 -1.23
N GLU A 143 -4.80 5.31 -2.13
CA GLU A 143 -4.73 6.54 -2.93
C GLU A 143 -5.99 6.73 -3.78
N LEU A 144 -6.45 5.66 -4.45
CA LEU A 144 -7.69 5.70 -5.24
C LEU A 144 -8.95 6.02 -4.41
N ARG A 145 -8.96 5.63 -3.13
CA ARG A 145 -10.04 5.87 -2.17
C ARG A 145 -9.86 7.18 -1.38
N GLY A 146 -8.74 7.90 -1.55
CA GLY A 146 -8.40 9.07 -0.73
C GLY A 146 -8.16 8.73 0.75
N LEU A 147 -7.75 7.50 1.04
CA LEU A 147 -7.42 7.05 2.39
C LEU A 147 -5.92 7.24 2.67
N PRO A 148 -5.51 7.44 3.93
CA PRO A 148 -4.11 7.49 4.29
C PRO A 148 -3.38 6.21 3.85
N ALA A 149 -2.16 6.36 3.31
CA ALA A 149 -1.35 5.23 2.90
C ALA A 149 -1.09 4.28 4.08
N PRO A 150 -1.09 2.95 3.86
CA PRO A 150 -0.78 1.98 4.90
C PRO A 150 0.67 2.16 5.39
N GLY A 151 0.88 1.77 6.66
CA GLY A 151 2.18 1.89 7.32
C GLY A 151 2.22 3.00 8.37
N ILE A 152 3.42 3.25 8.89
CA ILE A 152 3.67 4.27 9.91
C ILE A 152 3.39 5.67 9.33
N PRO A 153 2.58 6.51 10.01
CA PRO A 153 2.33 7.88 9.57
C PRO A 153 3.61 8.73 9.60
N ALA A 154 3.84 9.52 8.55
CA ALA A 154 4.90 10.51 8.56
C ALA A 154 4.61 11.62 9.60
N SER A 155 5.65 12.06 10.30
CA SER A 155 5.56 13.15 11.28
C SER A 155 6.91 13.86 11.40
N ASP A 156 6.89 15.19 11.36
CA ASP A 156 8.07 16.02 11.61
C ASP A 156 8.35 16.22 13.11
N VAL A 157 7.46 15.72 13.97
CA VAL A 157 7.57 15.78 15.43
C VAL A 157 7.47 14.39 16.05
N PRO A 158 8.14 14.12 17.19
CA PRO A 158 8.02 12.86 17.92
C PRO A 158 6.56 12.56 18.30
N PHE A 159 6.18 11.29 18.23
CA PHE A 159 4.81 10.85 18.50
C PHE A 159 4.76 9.42 19.07
N ILE A 160 3.64 9.10 19.72
CA ILE A 160 3.32 7.75 20.17
C ILE A 160 2.52 7.06 19.05
N LEU A 161 3.07 5.99 18.47
CA LEU A 161 2.38 5.19 17.46
C LEU A 161 1.39 4.22 18.13
N ALA A 162 0.13 4.28 17.71
CA ALA A 162 -0.89 3.30 18.09
C ALA A 162 -1.29 2.49 16.85
N ALA A 163 -1.16 1.16 16.90
CA ALA A 163 -1.50 0.27 15.80
C ALA A 163 -2.27 -0.95 16.31
N GLU A 164 -3.15 -1.52 15.49
CA GLU A 164 -3.81 -2.80 15.78
C GLU A 164 -2.81 -3.96 15.66
N ASP A 165 -1.91 -3.86 14.69
CA ASP A 165 -0.80 -4.78 14.45
C ASP A 165 0.39 -3.98 13.90
N LEU A 166 1.60 -4.43 14.21
CA LEU A 166 2.83 -3.80 13.75
C LEU A 166 3.79 -4.88 13.26
N ALA A 167 4.02 -4.93 11.94
CA ALA A 167 4.87 -5.95 11.36
C ALA A 167 6.34 -5.71 11.76
N PRO A 168 7.18 -6.77 11.84
CA PRO A 168 8.62 -6.62 12.09
C PRO A 168 9.32 -5.66 11.11
N ALA A 169 8.89 -5.66 9.84
CA ALA A 169 9.39 -4.73 8.83
C ALA A 169 9.06 -3.27 9.16
N ASP A 170 7.85 -2.99 9.66
CA ASP A 170 7.45 -1.64 10.06
C ASP A 170 8.29 -1.15 11.25
N THR A 171 8.51 -2.02 12.25
CA THR A 171 9.35 -1.66 13.40
C THR A 171 10.80 -1.36 13.02
N ALA A 172 11.33 -2.01 11.97
CA ALA A 172 12.70 -1.76 11.50
C ALA A 172 12.86 -0.39 10.82
N THR A 173 11.75 0.20 10.36
CA THR A 173 11.73 1.55 9.77
C THR A 173 11.46 2.65 10.78
N LEU A 174 11.14 2.30 12.04
CA LEU A 174 11.03 3.28 13.11
C LEU A 174 12.42 3.81 13.46
N ASP A 175 12.53 5.14 13.50
CA ASP A 175 13.74 5.86 13.90
C ASP A 175 13.55 6.41 15.33
N PRO A 176 13.81 5.60 16.39
CA PRO A 176 13.66 6.03 17.78
C PRO A 176 14.59 7.17 18.25
N PRO A 177 15.75 7.51 17.64
CA PRO A 177 16.54 8.66 18.07
C PRO A 177 16.03 10.05 17.63
N ARG A 178 14.84 10.15 16.99
CA ARG A 178 14.18 11.45 16.74
C ARG A 178 13.17 11.84 17.82
#